data_AF-A0A835UQN7-F1
#
_entry.id   AF-A0A835UQN7-F1
#
_cell.length_a   1.000
_cell.length_b   1.000
_cell.length_c   1.000
_cell.angle_alpha   90.00
_cell.angle_beta   90.00
_cell.angle_gamma   90.00
#
_symmetry.space_group_name_H-M   'P 1'
#
loop_
_entity.id
_entity.type
_entity.pdbx_description
1 polymer ?
#
loop_
_entity_poly.entity_id
_entity_poly.type
_entity_poly.pdbx_seq_one_letter_code
_entity_poly.pdbx_strand_id
1 'polypeptide(L)'
;MVLVLVTFILDKKIGIGQPKRIENAKILVANTMDTDKVKIYGARVRVDSMAKVAEIEGAEKGKMKEKVQKIIAHGINCFINRQLIYNFPEELFADAGILAIEHADFEGVERLALVTGGEIASP
;
A
#
# COMPACT_ATOMS: atom_id res chain seq x y z
N MET A 1 6.72 -12.60 -11.44
CA MET A 1 6.47 -13.70 -10.50
C MET A 1 5.08 -13.46 -9.96
N VAL A 2 4.17 -14.38 -10.28
CA VAL A 2 2.73 -14.30 -10.00
C VAL A 2 2.48 -14.68 -8.54
N LEU A 3 1.55 -14.01 -7.86
CA LEU A 3 1.18 -14.35 -6.49
C LEU A 3 0.29 -15.59 -6.47
N VAL A 4 0.76 -16.66 -5.84
CA VAL A 4 0.02 -17.93 -5.69
C VAL A 4 -0.40 -18.08 -4.24
N LEU A 5 -1.70 -17.93 -3.98
CA LEU A 5 -2.31 -18.19 -2.68
C LEU A 5 -3.03 -19.53 -2.75
N VAL A 6 -2.26 -20.64 -2.70
CA VAL A 6 -2.62 -22.09 -2.67
C VAL A 6 -3.72 -22.61 -3.62
N THR A 7 -4.83 -21.91 -3.80
CA THR A 7 -5.97 -22.19 -4.70
C THR A 7 -6.41 -20.97 -5.53
N PHE A 8 -5.79 -19.80 -5.34
CA PHE A 8 -6.11 -18.57 -6.07
C PHE A 8 -4.85 -17.92 -6.65
N ILE A 9 -4.96 -17.44 -7.89
CA ILE A 9 -3.88 -16.76 -8.60
C ILE A 9 -4.31 -15.32 -8.84
N LEU A 10 -3.50 -14.38 -8.36
CA LEU A 10 -3.62 -12.98 -8.70
C LEU A 10 -2.46 -12.62 -9.63
N ASP A 11 -2.76 -12.25 -10.87
CA ASP A 11 -1.74 -11.87 -11.86
C ASP A 11 -1.21 -10.45 -11.60
N LYS A 12 -0.42 -10.32 -10.54
CA LYS A 12 0.29 -9.09 -10.16
C LYS A 12 1.74 -9.40 -9.86
N LYS A 13 2.60 -8.42 -10.12
CA LYS A 13 4.02 -8.49 -9.80
C LYS A 13 4.23 -8.05 -8.36
N ILE A 14 5.08 -8.77 -7.66
CA ILE A 14 5.53 -8.41 -6.31
C ILE A 14 6.55 -7.28 -6.40
N GLY A 15 6.45 -6.31 -5.49
CA GLY A 15 7.38 -5.20 -5.35
C GLY A 15 8.82 -5.62 -5.02
N ILE A 16 9.75 -4.69 -5.17
CA ILE A 16 11.17 -4.93 -4.84
C ILE A 16 11.32 -4.96 -3.32
N GLY A 17 12.07 -5.94 -2.79
CA GLY A 17 12.33 -6.06 -1.34
C GLY A 17 11.19 -6.70 -0.54
N GLN A 18 10.03 -6.95 -1.15
CA GLN A 18 8.89 -7.58 -0.49
C GLN A 18 9.02 -9.11 -0.39
N PRO A 19 8.36 -9.73 0.61
CA PRO A 19 8.39 -11.18 0.78
C PRO A 19 7.75 -11.89 -0.42
N LYS A 20 8.47 -12.88 -0.97
CA LYS A 20 8.01 -13.70 -2.10
C LYS A 20 7.02 -14.80 -1.70
N ARG A 21 6.98 -15.12 -0.40
CA ARG A 21 6.14 -16.16 0.19
C ARG A 21 5.71 -15.70 1.58
N ILE A 22 4.42 -15.84 1.86
CA ILE A 22 3.82 -15.55 3.17
C ILE A 22 3.11 -16.82 3.64
N GLU A 23 3.31 -17.17 4.90
CA GLU A 23 2.56 -18.22 5.58
C GLU A 23 1.57 -17.57 6.56
N ASN A 24 0.38 -18.16 6.73
CA ASN A 24 -0.70 -17.62 7.57
C ASN A 24 -1.02 -16.15 7.23
N ALA A 25 -1.37 -15.91 5.96
CA ALA A 25 -1.59 -14.57 5.45
C ALA A 25 -2.76 -13.88 6.18
N LYS A 26 -2.48 -12.73 6.80
CA LYS A 26 -3.44 -11.76 7.32
C LYS A 26 -3.52 -10.64 6.30
N ILE A 27 -4.58 -10.65 5.50
CA ILE A 27 -4.73 -9.80 4.34
C ILE A 27 -5.63 -8.62 4.70
N LEU A 28 -5.15 -7.40 4.43
CA LEU A 28 -5.99 -6.21 4.43
C LEU A 28 -6.19 -5.74 3.00
N VAL A 29 -7.43 -5.49 2.64
CA VAL A 29 -7.82 -4.96 1.33
C VAL A 29 -8.31 -3.53 1.51
N ALA A 30 -7.67 -2.57 0.85
CA ALA A 30 -8.02 -1.16 1.00
C ALA A 30 -8.14 -0.43 -0.35
N ASN A 31 -8.71 0.78 -0.29
CA ASN A 31 -8.85 1.73 -1.42
C ASN A 31 -8.28 3.12 -1.05
N THR A 32 -7.33 3.18 -0.11
CA THR A 32 -7.02 4.44 0.60
C THR A 32 -5.73 5.11 0.13
N MET A 33 -4.95 4.46 -0.74
CA MET A 33 -3.62 4.93 -1.15
C MET A 33 -3.59 5.72 -2.47
N ASP A 34 -4.71 5.86 -3.22
CA ASP A 34 -4.77 6.63 -4.50
C ASP A 34 -4.39 8.11 -4.36
N THR A 35 -4.67 8.64 -3.17
CA THR A 35 -4.60 10.05 -2.77
C THR A 35 -3.27 10.72 -2.96
N ASP A 36 -2.27 10.00 -2.47
CA ASP A 36 -1.13 10.62 -1.82
C ASP A 36 0.07 10.61 -2.77
N LYS A 37 -0.14 11.02 -4.03
CA LYS A 37 1.00 11.63 -4.72
C LYS A 37 1.33 12.87 -3.91
N VAL A 38 2.54 12.95 -3.36
CA VAL A 38 3.06 14.18 -2.77
C VAL A 38 2.91 15.28 -3.85
N LYS A 39 1.92 16.17 -3.70
CA LYS A 39 1.38 17.05 -4.75
C LYS A 39 1.95 18.45 -4.57
N ILE A 40 3.28 18.56 -4.65
CA ILE A 40 3.97 19.84 -4.42
C ILE A 40 3.77 20.81 -5.60
N TYR A 41 3.72 20.29 -6.83
CA TYR A 41 3.79 21.11 -8.05
C TYR A 41 2.44 21.41 -8.73
N GLY A 42 1.35 20.76 -8.30
CA GLY A 42 0.03 20.89 -8.95
C GLY A 42 -0.87 21.96 -8.33
N ALA A 43 -0.76 22.18 -7.02
CA ALA A 43 -1.31 23.36 -6.37
C ALA A 43 -0.33 24.51 -6.58
N ARG A 44 -0.80 25.73 -6.84
CA ARG A 44 0.05 26.93 -6.78
C ARG A 44 0.56 27.11 -5.34
N VAL A 45 1.59 26.38 -4.96
CA VAL A 45 2.27 26.55 -3.69
C VAL A 45 3.12 27.81 -3.83
N ARG A 46 2.55 28.96 -3.45
CA ARG A 46 3.30 30.22 -3.31
C ARG A 46 4.15 30.10 -2.05
N VAL A 47 5.42 29.81 -2.23
CA VAL A 47 6.39 29.70 -1.14
C VAL A 47 7.49 30.73 -1.33
N ASP A 48 7.82 31.40 -0.23
CA ASP A 48 8.75 32.54 -0.22
C ASP A 48 10.22 32.08 -0.25
N SER A 49 10.50 30.79 -0.05
CA SER A 49 11.85 30.22 -0.07
C SER A 49 11.86 28.71 -0.29
N MET A 50 13.00 28.18 -0.75
CA MET A 50 13.21 26.73 -0.95
C MET A 50 13.15 25.93 0.37
N ALA A 51 13.44 26.56 1.51
CA ALA A 51 13.34 25.92 2.83
C ALA A 51 11.88 25.56 3.16
N LYS A 52 10.92 26.43 2.84
CA LYS A 52 9.49 26.14 3.04
C LYS A 52 9.00 24.99 2.15
N VAL A 53 9.57 24.79 0.97
CA VAL A 53 9.27 23.62 0.12
C VAL A 53 9.66 22.34 0.85
N ALA A 54 10.88 22.26 1.38
CA ALA A 54 11.37 21.08 2.08
C ALA A 54 10.54 20.75 3.35
N GLU A 55 10.08 21.75 4.08
CA GLU A 55 9.17 21.56 5.23
C GLU A 55 7.82 20.98 4.80
N ILE A 56 7.23 21.49 3.72
CA ILE A 56 5.96 20.99 3.17
C ILE A 56 6.12 19.55 2.67
N GLU A 57 7.21 19.24 1.97
CA GLU A 57 7.54 17.89 1.52
C GLU A 57 7.67 16.92 2.70
N GLY A 58 8.38 17.33 3.76
CA GLY A 58 8.53 16.55 4.98
C GLY A 58 7.19 16.27 5.66
N ALA A 59 6.31 17.27 5.74
CA ALA A 59 4.98 17.12 6.32
C ALA A 59 4.08 16.17 5.51
N GLU A 60 4.11 16.23 4.17
CA GLU A 60 3.35 15.29 3.32
C GLU A 60 3.87 13.85 3.43
N LYS A 61 5.19 13.66 3.41
CA LYS A 61 5.81 12.35 3.66
C LYS A 61 5.48 11.81 5.05
N GLY A 62 5.47 12.67 6.07
CA GLY A 62 5.11 12.32 7.44
C GLY A 62 3.70 11.75 7.54
N LYS A 63 2.70 12.44 6.96
CA LYS A 63 1.30 11.96 6.93
C LYS A 63 1.17 10.59 6.27
N MET A 64 1.91 10.36 5.20
CA MET A 64 1.91 9.08 4.49
C MET A 64 2.54 7.97 5.31
N LYS A 65 3.66 8.25 5.99
CA LYS A 65 4.31 7.30 6.90
C LYS A 65 3.37 6.91 8.05
N GLU A 66 2.68 7.87 8.65
CA GLU A 66 1.69 7.60 9.70
C GLU A 66 0.55 6.69 9.23
N LYS A 67 0.05 6.88 8.00
CA LYS A 67 -0.96 5.99 7.41
C LYS A 67 -0.45 4.56 7.26
N VAL A 68 0.76 4.39 6.72
CA VAL A 68 1.38 3.07 6.57
C VAL A 68 1.61 2.41 7.94
N GLN A 69 2.03 3.19 8.94
CA GLN A 69 2.20 2.69 10.31
C GLN A 69 0.89 2.22 10.94
N LYS A 70 -0.24 2.90 10.70
CA LYS A 70 -1.56 2.42 11.15
C LYS A 70 -1.91 1.08 10.50
N ILE A 71 -1.63 0.92 9.21
CA ILE A 71 -1.82 -0.34 8.47
C ILE A 71 -0.98 -1.46 9.09
N ILE A 72 0.31 -1.21 9.32
CA ILE A 72 1.23 -2.16 9.97
C ILE A 72 0.72 -2.54 11.38
N ALA A 73 0.18 -1.58 12.14
CA ALA A 73 -0.32 -1.80 13.49
C ALA A 73 -1.52 -2.77 13.56
N HIS A 74 -2.24 -3.01 12.45
CA HIS A 74 -3.26 -4.06 12.39
C HIS A 74 -2.66 -5.49 12.44
N GLY A 75 -1.33 -5.64 12.38
CA GLY A 75 -0.66 -6.92 12.47
C GLY A 75 -0.86 -7.78 11.22
N ILE A 76 -0.97 -7.14 10.07
CA ILE A 76 -1.14 -7.77 8.76
C ILE A 76 0.24 -8.13 8.17
N ASN A 77 0.27 -9.07 7.25
CA ASN A 77 1.47 -9.42 6.48
C ASN A 77 1.27 -9.29 4.96
N CYS A 78 0.04 -9.05 4.51
CA CYS A 78 -0.30 -8.80 3.12
C CYS A 78 -1.27 -7.62 3.03
N PHE A 79 -0.88 -6.59 2.30
CA PHE A 79 -1.68 -5.41 2.00
C PHE A 79 -2.03 -5.41 0.51
N ILE A 80 -3.31 -5.30 0.20
CA ILE A 80 -3.84 -5.28 -1.16
C ILE A 80 -4.59 -3.97 -1.35
N ASN A 81 -4.15 -3.15 -2.30
CA ASN A 81 -4.79 -1.90 -2.64
C ASN A 81 -5.36 -1.98 -4.05
N ARG A 82 -6.60 -1.51 -4.23
CA ARG A 82 -7.22 -1.49 -5.57
C ARG A 82 -6.59 -0.49 -6.52
N GLN A 83 -5.84 0.47 -5.98
CA GLN A 83 -5.20 1.54 -6.73
C GLN A 83 -3.67 1.38 -6.70
N LEU A 84 -2.97 2.27 -7.40
CA LEU A 84 -1.51 2.35 -7.38
C LEU A 84 -1.01 2.57 -5.96
N ILE A 85 0.12 1.96 -5.61
CA ILE A 85 0.88 2.26 -4.40
C ILE A 85 2.18 2.94 -4.85
N TYR A 86 2.42 4.18 -4.41
CA TYR A 86 3.67 4.87 -4.75
C TYR A 86 4.89 4.23 -4.08
N ASN A 87 6.08 4.49 -4.63
CA ASN A 87 7.33 3.89 -4.16
C ASN A 87 7.60 4.09 -2.66
N PHE A 88 7.32 5.28 -2.10
CA PHE A 88 7.64 5.54 -0.69
C PHE A 88 6.81 4.66 0.28
N PRO A 89 5.48 4.54 0.15
CA PRO A 89 4.71 3.53 0.88
C PRO A 89 5.17 2.11 0.62
N GLU A 90 5.48 1.78 -0.63
CA GLU A 90 5.92 0.44 -1.03
C GLU A 90 7.24 0.05 -0.32
N GLU A 91 8.19 0.97 -0.24
CA GLU A 91 9.44 0.84 0.52
C GLU A 91 9.15 0.62 2.01
N LEU A 92 8.23 1.40 2.61
CA LEU A 92 7.85 1.24 4.02
C LEU A 92 7.20 -0.11 4.31
N PHE A 93 6.39 -0.64 3.39
CA PHE A 93 5.84 -2.00 3.51
C PHE A 93 6.93 -3.07 3.36
N ALA A 94 7.86 -2.89 2.42
CA ALA A 94 8.99 -3.80 2.25
C ALA A 94 9.88 -3.84 3.50
N ASP A 95 10.21 -2.70 4.08
CA ASP A 95 10.97 -2.58 5.33
C ASP A 95 10.27 -3.27 6.50
N ALA A 96 8.93 -3.25 6.53
CA ALA A 96 8.12 -3.94 7.52
C ALA A 96 7.91 -5.44 7.23
N GLY A 97 8.42 -5.95 6.10
CA GLY A 97 8.22 -7.33 5.67
C GLY A 97 6.78 -7.64 5.25
N ILE A 98 6.02 -6.64 4.83
CA ILE A 98 4.64 -6.77 4.36
C ILE A 98 4.64 -6.82 2.83
N LEU A 99 3.92 -7.78 2.27
CA LEU A 99 3.65 -7.82 0.82
C LEU A 99 2.63 -6.74 0.48
N ALA A 100 2.95 -5.85 -0.46
CA ALA A 100 2.03 -4.85 -0.96
C ALA A 100 1.67 -5.15 -2.42
N ILE A 101 0.38 -5.29 -2.70
CA ILE A 101 -0.15 -5.49 -4.05
C ILE A 101 -0.96 -4.27 -4.44
N GLU A 102 -0.65 -3.70 -5.59
CA GLU A 102 -1.37 -2.58 -6.16
C GLU A 102 -2.26 -2.98 -7.34
N HIS A 103 -3.13 -2.07 -7.76
CA HIS A 103 -4.02 -2.27 -8.90
C HIS A 103 -4.83 -3.56 -8.81
N ALA A 104 -5.26 -3.95 -7.61
CA ALA A 104 -6.04 -5.16 -7.43
C ALA A 104 -7.46 -4.99 -7.99
N ASP A 105 -7.88 -5.94 -8.81
CA ASP A 105 -9.20 -5.92 -9.43
C ASP A 105 -10.27 -6.29 -8.39
N PHE A 106 -11.43 -5.66 -8.45
CA PHE A 106 -12.50 -5.84 -7.45
C PHE A 106 -12.94 -7.30 -7.31
N GLU A 107 -13.16 -7.98 -8.45
CA GLU A 107 -13.53 -9.39 -8.48
C GLU A 107 -12.42 -10.30 -7.90
N GLY A 108 -11.15 -9.98 -8.18
CA GLY A 108 -10.03 -10.77 -7.66
C GLY A 108 -9.91 -10.68 -6.14
N VAL A 109 -10.18 -9.50 -5.60
CA VAL A 109 -10.22 -9.22 -4.16
C VAL A 109 -11.39 -9.90 -3.46
N GLU A 110 -12.60 -9.84 -4.01
CA GLU A 110 -13.77 -10.51 -3.44
C GLU A 110 -13.60 -12.03 -3.42
N ARG A 111 -13.12 -12.61 -4.53
CA ARG A 111 -12.80 -14.04 -4.60
C ARG A 111 -11.73 -14.42 -3.60
N LEU A 112 -10.73 -13.56 -3.40
CA LEU A 112 -9.68 -13.77 -2.41
C LEU A 112 -10.24 -13.82 -0.98
N ALA A 113 -11.14 -12.89 -0.63
CA ALA A 113 -11.81 -12.89 0.68
C ALA A 113 -12.62 -14.19 0.89
N LEU A 114 -13.35 -14.63 -0.13
CA LEU A 114 -14.15 -15.87 -0.08
C LEU A 114 -13.29 -17.13 0.14
N VAL A 115 -12.13 -17.23 -0.51
CA VAL A 115 -11.27 -18.43 -0.37
C VAL A 115 -10.39 -18.42 0.88
N THR A 116 -10.09 -17.23 1.42
CA THR A 116 -9.27 -17.09 2.63
C THR A 116 -10.10 -16.99 3.91
N GLY A 117 -11.41 -16.78 3.80
CA GLY A 117 -12.28 -16.45 4.93
C GLY A 117 -11.94 -15.10 5.59
N GLY A 118 -11.14 -14.27 4.91
CA GLY A 118 -10.74 -12.96 5.40
C GLY A 118 -11.85 -11.92 5.22
N GLU A 119 -12.01 -11.03 6.19
CA GLU A 119 -12.91 -9.87 6.05
C GLU A 119 -12.24 -8.77 5.23
N ILE A 120 -12.95 -8.26 4.22
CA ILE A 120 -12.56 -7.06 3.50
C ILE A 120 -12.85 -5.87 4.42
N ALA A 121 -11.82 -5.42 5.14
CA ALA A 121 -11.90 -4.19 5.91
C ALA A 121 -11.50 -3.02 5.01
N SER A 122 -12.46 -2.20 4.59
CA SER A 122 -12.18 -0.91 3.95
C SER A 122 -12.10 0.17 5.05
N PRO A 123 -10.92 0.72 5.37
CA PRO A 123 -10.82 1.88 6.26
C PRO A 123 -11.26 3.18 5.57
#